data_AF-A3XPI3-F1
#
_entry.id   AF-A3XPI3-F1
#
_cell.length_a   1.000
_cell.length_b   1.000
_cell.length_c   1.000
_cell.angle_alpha   90.00
_cell.angle_beta   90.00
_cell.angle_gamma   90.00
#
_symmetry.space_group_name_H-M   'P 1'
#
loop_
_entity.id
_entity.type
_entity.pdbx_description
1 polymer ?
#
loop_
_entity_poly.entity_id
_entity_poly.type
_entity_poly.pdbx_seq_one_letter_code
_entity_poly.pdbx_strand_id
1 'polypeptide(L)'
;MRSIYTLSLGVLALVAVSCKQTQESVASEASQTEAEACAEMPYNNPIVGQRADPWVYKDADGTYYFIATAPEYDRIEIRKSNSINGLGTAEPQVIWTKHETGKMGHHIWAPELHKIDGKWYVYFAAGEAENVWNIRMFVLSTDAADPTQGEWVEEGQIATERDSFSLDATTFEHQGKRYLIWAQNVREGENTSLVMSEMENPTTLTGPEIVITDPEFDWERIGYKVNEGPAVLKRNGKIFVTYSASATDKNYAVGLLWADENADLMDEASWNKSETPVFATNAEARRFGPGHNSFTKAEDGETDVMIYHARVYEKIRGNSLYDFNRHTRARIVKWDEQGFPDFRQEQRD
;
A
#
# COMPACT_ATOMS: atom_id res chain seq x y z
N MET A 1 89.67 32.54 19.68
CA MET A 1 88.87 31.46 20.29
C MET A 1 87.44 32.00 20.46
N ARG A 2 86.46 31.35 19.81
CA ARG A 2 84.99 31.51 19.94
C ARG A 2 84.34 32.88 19.60
N SER A 3 83.90 32.97 18.34
CA SER A 3 82.54 33.29 17.85
C SER A 3 81.58 34.06 18.78
N ILE A 4 81.12 35.25 18.36
CA ILE A 4 79.78 35.79 18.68
C ILE A 4 79.24 36.54 17.44
N TYR A 5 78.07 36.11 16.99
CA TYR A 5 77.32 36.59 15.82
C TYR A 5 76.43 37.80 16.14
N THR A 6 76.16 38.55 15.09
CA THR A 6 75.45 39.83 14.94
C THR A 6 74.00 39.83 15.45
N LEU A 7 73.64 40.88 16.18
CA LEU A 7 72.27 41.22 16.59
C LEU A 7 71.49 41.82 15.41
N SER A 8 70.29 41.33 15.12
CA SER A 8 69.31 41.98 14.23
C SER A 8 67.95 42.04 14.93
N LEU A 9 67.45 43.26 15.15
CA LEU A 9 66.12 43.55 15.68
C LEU A 9 65.04 43.09 14.69
N GLY A 10 64.12 42.22 15.13
CA GLY A 10 62.92 41.83 14.39
C GLY A 10 61.66 42.23 15.16
N VAL A 11 60.84 43.06 14.54
CA VAL A 11 59.57 43.61 15.05
C VAL A 11 58.51 42.50 15.16
N LEU A 12 57.81 42.45 16.30
CA LEU A 12 56.69 41.55 16.56
C LEU A 12 55.38 42.21 16.07
N ALA A 13 54.72 41.63 15.06
CA ALA A 13 53.37 42.00 14.66
C ALA A 13 52.38 40.92 15.12
N LEU A 14 51.47 41.27 16.03
CA LEU A 14 50.30 40.45 16.37
C LEU A 14 49.32 40.48 15.19
N VAL A 15 48.99 39.31 14.64
CA VAL A 15 47.80 39.13 13.78
C VAL A 15 46.75 38.40 14.60
N ALA A 16 45.69 39.12 14.99
CA ALA A 16 44.46 38.52 15.47
C ALA A 16 43.66 38.04 14.25
N VAL A 17 43.55 36.72 14.04
CA VAL A 17 42.64 36.15 13.04
C VAL A 17 41.40 35.60 13.72
N SER A 18 40.30 36.21 13.30
CA SER A 18 38.88 35.99 13.56
C SER A 18 38.44 34.52 13.67
N CYS A 19 37.83 34.17 14.81
CA CYS A 19 37.09 32.92 15.05
C CYS A 19 35.59 33.11 14.79
N LYS A 20 35.22 33.63 13.60
CA LYS A 20 33.81 33.89 13.22
C LYS A 20 33.32 33.11 12.00
N GLN A 21 34.21 32.47 11.25
CA GLN A 21 33.86 31.86 9.96
C GLN A 21 33.47 30.38 10.06
N THR A 22 33.67 29.75 11.22
CA THR A 22 33.39 28.33 11.45
C THR A 22 31.99 28.06 12.02
N GLN A 23 31.26 29.09 12.48
CA GLN A 23 29.95 28.91 13.10
C GLN A 23 28.79 29.00 12.09
N GLU A 24 28.96 29.75 11.00
CA GLU A 24 27.94 29.89 9.95
C GLU A 24 27.88 28.67 9.02
N SER A 25 29.02 28.03 8.71
CA SER A 25 29.05 26.87 7.80
C SER A 25 28.43 25.61 8.43
N VAL A 26 28.64 25.39 9.73
CA VAL A 26 28.10 24.23 10.44
C VAL A 26 26.59 24.36 10.64
N ALA A 27 26.09 25.58 10.85
CA ALA A 27 24.66 25.85 10.95
C ALA A 27 23.93 25.71 9.59
N SER A 28 24.57 26.11 8.48
CA SER A 28 23.97 25.95 7.15
C SER A 28 23.96 24.50 6.68
N GLU A 29 25.03 23.73 6.94
CA GLU A 29 25.07 22.30 6.62
C GLU A 29 24.06 21.52 7.47
N ALA A 30 23.97 21.78 8.78
CA ALA A 30 22.96 21.16 9.65
C ALA A 30 21.53 21.46 9.18
N SER A 31 21.24 22.72 8.81
CA SER A 31 19.94 23.15 8.28
C SER A 31 19.60 22.55 6.91
N GLN A 32 20.60 22.25 6.07
CA GLN A 32 20.39 21.57 4.78
C GLN A 32 20.12 20.07 5.00
N THR A 33 20.87 19.39 5.87
CA THR A 33 20.59 17.99 6.22
C THR A 33 19.24 17.80 6.91
N GLU A 34 18.79 18.73 7.75
CA GLU A 34 17.45 18.67 8.35
C GLU A 34 16.34 18.94 7.32
N ALA A 35 16.55 19.86 6.38
CA ALA A 35 15.59 20.12 5.30
C ALA A 35 15.51 18.96 4.29
N GLU A 36 16.64 18.32 3.96
CA GLU A 36 16.69 17.11 3.12
C GLU A 36 16.07 15.90 3.84
N ALA A 37 16.31 15.73 5.14
CA ALA A 37 15.68 14.68 5.94
C ALA A 37 14.15 14.90 6.13
N CYS A 38 13.69 16.16 6.29
CA CYS A 38 12.26 16.49 6.27
C CYS A 38 11.61 16.27 4.90
N ALA A 39 12.37 16.41 3.81
CA ALA A 39 11.90 16.07 2.46
C ALA A 39 11.83 14.54 2.22
N GLU A 40 12.61 13.73 2.96
CA GLU A 40 12.54 12.27 2.89
C GLU A 40 11.34 11.66 3.65
N MET A 41 10.81 12.34 4.69
CA MET A 41 9.70 11.85 5.53
C MET A 41 8.52 12.85 5.59
N PRO A 42 7.77 13.08 4.49
CA PRO A 42 6.72 14.09 4.44
C PRO A 42 5.42 13.69 5.17
N TYR A 43 5.33 12.46 5.67
CA TYR A 43 4.09 11.88 6.19
C TYR A 43 4.09 11.78 7.73
N ASN A 44 2.99 12.22 8.33
CA ASN A 44 2.77 12.14 9.77
C ASN A 44 2.29 10.72 10.14
N ASN A 45 3.19 9.74 10.07
CA ASN A 45 2.83 8.35 10.31
C ASN A 45 2.53 8.04 11.78
N PRO A 46 1.51 7.20 12.07
CA PRO A 46 0.54 6.64 11.13
C PRO A 46 -0.46 7.70 10.63
N ILE A 47 -0.83 7.63 9.34
CA ILE A 47 -1.81 8.54 8.72
C ILE A 47 -3.18 8.37 9.37
N VAL A 48 -3.65 7.11 9.46
CA VAL A 48 -4.93 6.78 10.10
C VAL A 48 -4.73 5.62 11.07
N GLY A 49 -5.10 5.81 12.33
CA GLY A 49 -5.04 4.75 13.33
C GLY A 49 -6.16 3.72 13.15
N GLN A 50 -5.88 2.45 13.47
CA GLN A 50 -6.88 1.37 13.50
C GLN A 50 -7.66 1.23 12.19
N ARG A 51 -6.93 1.28 11.08
CA ARG A 51 -7.45 1.04 9.73
C ARG A 51 -6.48 0.11 9.02
N ALA A 52 -6.98 -1.06 8.67
CA ALA A 52 -6.24 -2.06 7.90
C ALA A 52 -6.61 -1.93 6.42
N ASP A 53 -5.82 -2.60 5.57
CA ASP A 53 -6.09 -2.76 4.14
C ASP A 53 -6.40 -1.42 3.44
N PRO A 54 -5.50 -0.42 3.56
CA PRO A 54 -5.80 0.94 3.17
C PRO A 54 -5.71 1.16 1.66
N TRP A 55 -6.72 1.84 1.13
CA TRP A 55 -6.78 2.29 -0.25
C TRP A 55 -6.94 3.81 -0.33
N VAL A 56 -6.13 4.46 -1.16
CA VAL A 56 -6.20 5.91 -1.41
C VAL A 56 -6.31 6.21 -2.89
N TYR A 57 -7.45 6.74 -3.29
CA TYR A 57 -7.69 7.23 -4.65
C TYR A 57 -7.50 8.75 -4.69
N LYS A 58 -6.69 9.26 -5.63
CA LYS A 58 -6.55 10.70 -5.90
C LYS A 58 -7.36 11.04 -7.15
N ASP A 59 -8.40 11.86 -7.00
CA ASP A 59 -9.21 12.30 -8.13
C ASP A 59 -8.55 13.45 -8.91
N ALA A 60 -9.06 13.74 -10.10
CA ALA A 60 -8.50 14.71 -11.04
C ALA A 60 -8.47 16.16 -10.50
N ASP A 61 -9.33 16.48 -9.52
CA ASP A 61 -9.36 17.78 -8.85
C ASP A 61 -8.32 17.90 -7.72
N GLY A 62 -7.56 16.83 -7.44
CA GLY A 62 -6.57 16.75 -6.37
C GLY A 62 -7.11 16.25 -5.03
N THR A 63 -8.41 15.93 -4.94
CA THR A 63 -9.00 15.35 -3.72
C THR A 63 -8.53 13.91 -3.53
N TYR A 64 -8.06 13.59 -2.33
CA TYR A 64 -7.79 12.23 -1.87
C TYR A 64 -9.01 11.65 -1.20
N TYR A 65 -9.38 10.43 -1.58
CA TYR A 65 -10.38 9.60 -0.94
C TYR A 65 -9.70 8.40 -0.30
N PHE A 66 -9.91 8.22 1.00
CA PHE A 66 -9.40 7.09 1.76
C PHE A 66 -10.53 6.19 2.20
N ILE A 67 -10.33 4.90 1.97
CA ILE A 67 -11.24 3.81 2.28
C ILE A 67 -10.38 2.64 2.78
N ALA A 68 -10.88 1.92 3.78
CA ALA A 68 -10.08 0.91 4.49
C ALA A 68 -10.99 -0.02 5.29
N THR A 69 -10.43 -1.15 5.71
CA THR A 69 -11.11 -2.07 6.63
C THR A 69 -11.25 -1.43 8.01
N ALA A 70 -12.49 -1.30 8.48
CA ALA A 70 -12.81 -0.87 9.84
C ALA A 70 -12.58 -2.02 10.85
N PRO A 71 -12.15 -1.73 12.09
CA PRO A 71 -11.90 -2.74 13.13
C PRO A 71 -13.06 -3.71 13.39
N GLU A 72 -14.29 -3.21 13.28
CA GLU A 72 -15.50 -3.99 13.56
C GLU A 72 -15.90 -4.92 12.40
N TYR A 73 -15.28 -4.76 11.21
CA TYR A 73 -15.58 -5.51 9.99
C TYR A 73 -17.07 -5.48 9.60
N ASP A 74 -17.73 -4.34 9.79
CA ASP A 74 -19.19 -4.23 9.72
C ASP A 74 -19.73 -3.20 8.71
N ARG A 75 -18.84 -2.37 8.12
CA ARG A 75 -19.24 -1.26 7.27
C ARG A 75 -18.12 -0.86 6.32
N ILE A 76 -18.49 -0.02 5.36
CA ILE A 76 -17.57 0.67 4.48
C ILE A 76 -17.70 2.17 4.76
N GLU A 77 -16.57 2.82 5.02
CA GLU A 77 -16.50 4.26 5.27
C GLU A 77 -15.45 4.92 4.38
N ILE A 78 -15.76 6.12 3.90
CA ILE A 78 -14.86 6.95 3.09
C ILE A 78 -14.61 8.26 3.83
N ARG A 79 -13.37 8.71 3.86
CA ARG A 79 -13.01 10.08 4.23
C ARG A 79 -12.28 10.74 3.07
N LYS A 80 -12.32 12.07 3.01
CA LYS A 80 -11.64 12.82 1.94
C LYS A 80 -10.85 14.02 2.46
N SER A 81 -9.78 14.37 1.77
CA SER A 81 -8.92 15.51 2.09
C SER A 81 -8.15 15.99 0.88
N ASN A 82 -7.59 17.20 0.93
CA ASN A 82 -6.74 17.74 -0.14
C ASN A 82 -5.25 17.38 0.02
N SER A 83 -4.92 16.55 1.00
CA SER A 83 -3.56 16.03 1.24
C SER A 83 -3.63 14.66 1.91
N ILE A 84 -2.59 13.85 1.76
CA ILE A 84 -2.50 12.53 2.39
C ILE A 84 -2.49 12.67 3.92
N ASN A 85 -1.72 13.64 4.46
CA ASN A 85 -1.69 13.90 5.90
C ASN A 85 -3.07 14.35 6.44
N GLY A 86 -3.83 15.11 5.67
CA GLY A 86 -5.15 15.58 6.07
C GLY A 86 -6.19 14.47 6.19
N LEU A 87 -5.95 13.27 5.66
CA LEU A 87 -6.81 12.10 5.84
C LEU A 87 -6.88 11.65 7.32
N GLY A 88 -5.83 11.90 8.10
CA GLY A 88 -5.79 11.52 9.51
C GLY A 88 -6.81 12.25 10.39
N THR A 89 -7.22 13.46 9.99
CA THR A 89 -8.20 14.28 10.71
C THR A 89 -9.52 14.45 9.97
N ALA A 90 -9.65 13.87 8.78
CA ALA A 90 -10.89 13.93 8.00
C ALA A 90 -11.97 13.03 8.64
N GLU A 91 -13.18 13.58 8.79
CA GLU A 91 -14.33 12.86 9.33
C GLU A 91 -14.76 11.73 8.37
N PRO A 92 -14.86 10.48 8.84
CA PRO A 92 -15.32 9.37 8.01
C PRO A 92 -16.83 9.47 7.77
N GLN A 93 -17.25 9.16 6.54
CA GLN A 93 -18.66 9.00 6.16
C GLN A 93 -18.91 7.51 5.90
N VAL A 94 -19.86 6.93 6.65
CA VAL A 94 -20.30 5.55 6.39
C VAL A 94 -21.17 5.55 5.15
N ILE A 95 -20.77 4.79 4.14
CA ILE A 95 -21.48 4.74 2.85
C ILE A 95 -22.31 3.46 2.68
N TRP A 96 -21.98 2.41 3.44
CA TRP A 96 -22.66 1.12 3.39
C TRP A 96 -22.39 0.32 4.67
N THR A 97 -23.36 -0.49 5.11
CA THR A 97 -23.27 -1.33 6.32
C THR A 97 -23.69 -2.75 5.98
N LYS A 98 -23.06 -3.74 6.63
CA LYS A 98 -23.37 -5.16 6.44
C LYS A 98 -24.84 -5.50 6.60
N HIS A 99 -25.26 -6.57 5.92
CA HIS A 99 -26.59 -7.15 6.06
C HIS A 99 -26.74 -7.87 7.40
N GLU A 100 -27.98 -8.03 7.86
CA GLU A 100 -28.28 -8.80 9.08
C GLU A 100 -28.31 -10.31 8.81
N THR A 101 -28.65 -10.72 7.59
CA THR A 101 -28.78 -12.12 7.17
C THR A 101 -28.23 -12.33 5.75
N GLY A 102 -27.83 -13.55 5.43
CA GLY A 102 -27.35 -13.90 4.09
C GLY A 102 -25.99 -13.30 3.73
N LYS A 103 -25.71 -13.20 2.42
CA LYS A 103 -24.46 -12.67 1.86
C LYS A 103 -24.24 -11.22 2.29
N MET A 104 -22.99 -10.77 2.30
CA MET A 104 -22.62 -9.42 2.72
C MET A 104 -22.97 -9.13 4.20
N GLY A 105 -23.11 -10.17 5.02
CA GLY A 105 -23.57 -10.08 6.41
C GLY A 105 -22.48 -10.24 7.47
N HIS A 106 -21.23 -10.50 7.07
CA HIS A 106 -20.11 -10.64 7.99
C HIS A 106 -18.76 -10.32 7.33
N HIS A 107 -17.75 -9.98 8.13
CA HIS A 107 -16.36 -9.81 7.66
C HIS A 107 -16.22 -8.88 6.46
N ILE A 108 -16.69 -7.63 6.61
CA ILE A 108 -16.56 -6.61 5.56
C ILE A 108 -15.09 -6.17 5.49
N TRP A 109 -14.39 -6.60 4.44
CA TRP A 109 -12.94 -6.49 4.31
C TRP A 109 -12.51 -5.79 3.03
N ALA A 110 -11.37 -5.12 3.13
CA ALA A 110 -10.54 -4.58 2.06
C ALA A 110 -11.33 -3.83 0.96
N PRO A 111 -12.12 -2.80 1.33
CA PRO A 111 -12.81 -2.01 0.33
C PRO A 111 -11.82 -1.15 -0.49
N GLU A 112 -11.88 -1.22 -1.82
CA GLU A 112 -11.13 -0.37 -2.75
C GLU A 112 -12.05 0.54 -3.55
N LEU A 113 -11.76 1.85 -3.57
CA LEU A 113 -12.53 2.84 -4.32
C LEU A 113 -11.88 3.12 -5.69
N HIS A 114 -12.65 2.93 -6.76
CA HIS A 114 -12.24 3.16 -8.13
C HIS A 114 -13.21 4.07 -8.86
N LYS A 115 -12.71 4.88 -9.79
CA LYS A 115 -13.54 5.65 -10.72
C LYS A 115 -13.39 5.06 -12.12
N ILE A 116 -14.47 4.53 -12.67
CA ILE A 116 -14.47 3.83 -13.97
C ILE A 116 -15.58 4.44 -14.82
N ASP A 117 -15.21 4.96 -16.00
CA ASP A 117 -16.12 5.60 -16.95
C ASP A 117 -17.01 6.71 -16.33
N GLY A 118 -16.44 7.43 -15.36
CA GLY A 118 -17.12 8.54 -14.66
C GLY A 118 -17.99 8.12 -13.46
N LYS A 119 -18.15 6.82 -13.22
CA LYS A 119 -18.89 6.26 -12.07
C LYS A 119 -17.94 5.74 -11.00
N TRP A 120 -18.35 5.80 -9.73
CA TRP A 120 -17.58 5.24 -8.62
C TRP A 120 -17.98 3.81 -8.33
N TYR A 121 -16.99 2.98 -8.04
CA TYR A 121 -17.13 1.58 -7.67
C TYR A 121 -16.33 1.29 -6.41
N VAL A 122 -16.91 0.50 -5.50
CA VAL A 122 -16.20 -0.08 -4.37
C VAL A 122 -16.16 -1.59 -4.51
N TYR A 123 -14.96 -2.14 -4.66
CA TYR A 123 -14.73 -3.59 -4.59
C TYR A 123 -14.46 -3.95 -3.13
N PHE A 124 -15.11 -4.98 -2.60
CA PHE A 124 -14.89 -5.42 -1.21
C PHE A 124 -15.15 -6.91 -1.08
N ALA A 125 -14.72 -7.49 0.04
CA ALA A 125 -15.02 -8.87 0.39
C ALA A 125 -15.98 -8.96 1.57
N ALA A 126 -16.85 -9.97 1.55
CA ALA A 126 -17.74 -10.26 2.68
C ALA A 126 -18.13 -11.74 2.73
N GLY A 127 -18.36 -12.21 3.96
CA GLY A 127 -18.97 -13.50 4.23
C GLY A 127 -20.49 -13.42 4.35
N GLU A 128 -21.09 -14.58 4.54
CA GLU A 128 -22.50 -14.70 4.93
C GLU A 128 -22.65 -14.49 6.44
N ALA A 129 -23.78 -13.94 6.88
CA ALA A 129 -24.10 -13.82 8.30
C ALA A 129 -24.08 -15.19 9.01
N GLU A 130 -24.56 -16.23 8.32
CA GLU A 130 -24.68 -17.59 8.84
C GLU A 130 -23.43 -18.45 8.60
N ASN A 131 -22.62 -18.09 7.60
CA ASN A 131 -21.37 -18.78 7.25
C ASN A 131 -20.26 -17.76 6.99
N VAL A 132 -19.69 -17.25 8.09
CA VAL A 132 -18.77 -16.11 8.11
C VAL A 132 -17.46 -16.32 7.36
N TRP A 133 -17.10 -17.57 7.05
CA TRP A 133 -15.90 -17.92 6.28
C TRP A 133 -16.21 -18.22 4.81
N ASN A 134 -17.48 -18.14 4.39
CA ASN A 134 -17.86 -18.19 2.98
C ASN A 134 -17.65 -16.83 2.31
N ILE A 135 -16.42 -16.30 2.36
CA ILE A 135 -16.06 -14.98 1.85
C ILE A 135 -16.10 -14.98 0.32
N ARG A 136 -16.73 -13.96 -0.28
CA ARG A 136 -16.75 -13.68 -1.72
C ARG A 136 -16.51 -12.19 -1.98
N MET A 137 -16.24 -11.87 -3.24
CA MET A 137 -16.05 -10.50 -3.72
C MET A 137 -17.38 -9.89 -4.15
N PHE A 138 -17.60 -8.63 -3.78
CA PHE A 138 -18.81 -7.86 -4.08
C PHE A 138 -18.43 -6.47 -4.57
N VAL A 139 -19.37 -5.84 -5.29
CA VAL A 139 -19.19 -4.48 -5.81
C VAL A 139 -20.36 -3.59 -5.38
N LEU A 140 -20.04 -2.38 -4.94
CA LEU A 140 -20.99 -1.27 -4.83
C LEU A 140 -20.72 -0.26 -5.94
N SER A 141 -21.74 0.49 -6.37
CA SER A 141 -21.56 1.60 -7.30
C SER A 141 -22.35 2.84 -6.92
N THR A 142 -21.87 4.02 -7.32
CA THR A 142 -22.64 5.28 -7.21
C THR A 142 -22.32 6.24 -8.35
N ASP A 143 -23.35 6.89 -8.87
CA ASP A 143 -23.24 7.93 -9.91
C ASP A 143 -23.06 9.35 -9.29
N ALA A 144 -22.95 9.44 -7.96
CA ALA A 144 -22.73 10.72 -7.29
C ALA A 144 -21.37 11.30 -7.65
N ALA A 145 -21.31 12.62 -7.87
CA ALA A 145 -20.05 13.30 -8.13
C ALA A 145 -19.06 13.14 -6.95
N ASP A 146 -19.58 13.20 -5.73
CA ASP A 146 -18.83 12.97 -4.49
C ASP A 146 -19.22 11.60 -3.89
N PRO A 147 -18.31 10.62 -3.85
CA PRO A 147 -18.59 9.27 -3.36
C PRO A 147 -18.89 9.23 -1.85
N THR A 148 -18.70 10.35 -1.12
CA THR A 148 -19.07 10.48 0.30
C THR A 148 -20.50 10.95 0.54
N GLN A 149 -21.24 11.34 -0.50
CA GLN A 149 -22.57 11.95 -0.39
C GLN A 149 -23.65 11.23 -1.24
N GLY A 150 -23.28 10.17 -1.95
CA GLY A 150 -24.15 9.43 -2.86
C GLY A 150 -24.87 8.25 -2.21
N GLU A 151 -25.99 7.84 -2.82
CA GLU A 151 -26.57 6.52 -2.57
C GLU A 151 -25.74 5.47 -3.31
N TRP A 152 -25.42 4.38 -2.62
CA TRP A 152 -24.66 3.27 -3.15
C TRP A 152 -25.58 2.09 -3.51
N VAL A 153 -25.38 1.55 -4.70
CA VAL A 153 -26.11 0.40 -5.25
C VAL A 153 -25.25 -0.85 -5.09
N GLU A 154 -25.83 -1.94 -4.59
CA GLU A 154 -25.19 -3.25 -4.60
C GLU A 154 -25.27 -3.86 -6.00
N GLU A 155 -24.13 -3.99 -6.66
CA GLU A 155 -24.02 -4.65 -7.97
C GLU A 155 -23.95 -6.18 -7.83
N GLY A 156 -23.84 -6.68 -6.60
CA GLY A 156 -23.83 -8.10 -6.27
C GLY A 156 -22.43 -8.70 -6.25
N GLN A 157 -22.39 -10.03 -6.31
CA GLN A 157 -21.16 -10.82 -6.22
C GLN A 157 -20.46 -10.87 -7.59
N ILE A 158 -19.15 -10.70 -7.64
CA ILE A 158 -18.35 -11.03 -8.83
C ILE A 158 -18.30 -12.56 -8.94
N ALA A 159 -18.86 -13.11 -10.02
CA ALA A 159 -18.82 -14.53 -10.28
C ALA A 159 -17.44 -14.93 -10.84
N THR A 160 -16.88 -16.00 -10.27
CA THR A 160 -15.63 -16.65 -10.73
C THR A 160 -15.91 -18.07 -11.20
N GLU A 161 -15.01 -18.67 -11.98
CA GLU A 161 -15.12 -20.05 -12.47
C GLU A 161 -15.24 -21.06 -11.31
N ARG A 162 -14.56 -20.79 -10.20
CA ARG A 162 -14.61 -21.59 -8.96
C ARG A 162 -15.37 -20.84 -7.87
N ASP A 163 -16.37 -21.48 -7.26
CA ASP A 163 -17.04 -20.94 -6.08
C ASP A 163 -16.27 -21.29 -4.80
N SER A 164 -15.36 -20.40 -4.37
CA SER A 164 -14.46 -20.62 -3.23
C SER A 164 -14.13 -19.31 -2.50
N PHE A 165 -13.40 -19.40 -1.37
CA PHE A 165 -12.96 -18.23 -0.60
C PHE A 165 -12.22 -17.24 -1.51
N SER A 166 -12.77 -16.04 -1.68
CA SER A 166 -12.28 -15.03 -2.63
C SER A 166 -12.41 -13.62 -2.04
N LEU A 167 -11.35 -12.82 -2.12
CA LEU A 167 -11.24 -11.50 -1.50
C LEU A 167 -10.22 -10.61 -2.23
N ASP A 168 -10.07 -9.38 -1.73
CA ASP A 168 -8.99 -8.44 -2.12
C ASP A 168 -8.94 -8.18 -3.63
N ALA A 169 -10.10 -7.87 -4.21
CA ALA A 169 -10.21 -7.57 -5.63
C ALA A 169 -9.69 -6.16 -5.92
N THR A 170 -8.70 -6.06 -6.81
CA THR A 170 -8.20 -4.80 -7.36
C THR A 170 -8.34 -4.79 -8.88
N THR A 171 -8.62 -3.62 -9.45
CA THR A 171 -8.76 -3.45 -10.91
C THR A 171 -7.76 -2.44 -11.47
N PHE A 172 -7.31 -2.68 -12.69
CA PHE A 172 -6.50 -1.74 -13.44
C PHE A 172 -6.84 -1.79 -14.94
N GLU A 173 -6.54 -0.70 -15.64
CA GLU A 173 -6.65 -0.64 -17.09
C GLU A 173 -5.26 -0.66 -17.73
N HIS A 174 -5.11 -1.41 -18.81
CA HIS A 174 -3.91 -1.41 -19.64
C HIS A 174 -4.26 -1.66 -21.11
N GLN A 175 -3.73 -0.84 -22.02
CA GLN A 175 -3.96 -0.91 -23.47
C GLN A 175 -5.45 -1.05 -23.87
N GLY A 176 -6.33 -0.29 -23.21
CA GLY A 176 -7.77 -0.26 -23.49
C GLY A 176 -8.54 -1.49 -23.00
N LYS A 177 -7.90 -2.36 -22.21
CA LYS A 177 -8.51 -3.50 -21.54
C LYS A 177 -8.50 -3.27 -20.03
N ARG A 178 -9.55 -3.75 -19.36
CA ARG A 178 -9.63 -3.76 -17.90
C ARG A 178 -9.37 -5.16 -17.39
N TYR A 179 -8.64 -5.25 -16.30
CA TYR A 179 -8.29 -6.49 -15.62
C TYR A 179 -8.76 -6.43 -14.17
N LEU A 180 -9.10 -7.58 -13.62
CA LEU A 180 -9.26 -7.80 -12.19
C LEU A 180 -8.17 -8.74 -11.71
N ILE A 181 -7.48 -8.40 -10.63
CA ILE A 181 -6.63 -9.31 -9.86
C ILE A 181 -7.28 -9.49 -8.50
N TRP A 182 -7.35 -10.72 -7.99
CA TRP A 182 -7.90 -11.00 -6.68
C TRP A 182 -7.20 -12.18 -6.01
N ALA A 183 -7.44 -12.34 -4.72
CA ALA A 183 -6.97 -13.48 -3.95
C ALA A 183 -8.06 -14.55 -3.89
N GLN A 184 -7.73 -15.81 -4.19
CA GLN A 184 -8.70 -16.90 -4.18
C GLN A 184 -8.12 -18.24 -3.80
N ASN A 185 -8.92 -19.06 -3.11
CA ASN A 185 -8.62 -20.46 -2.88
C ASN A 185 -8.78 -21.28 -4.17
N VAL A 186 -7.68 -21.46 -4.91
CA VAL A 186 -7.68 -22.25 -6.15
C VAL A 186 -7.40 -23.74 -5.94
N ARG A 187 -6.96 -24.14 -4.74
CA ARG A 187 -6.58 -25.51 -4.37
C ARG A 187 -7.11 -25.87 -2.98
N GLU A 188 -7.75 -27.04 -2.88
CA GLU A 188 -8.22 -27.56 -1.60
C GLU A 188 -7.07 -27.73 -0.60
N GLY A 189 -7.27 -27.28 0.65
CA GLY A 189 -6.29 -27.41 1.73
C GLY A 189 -5.21 -26.33 1.76
N GLU A 190 -5.25 -25.34 0.86
CA GLU A 190 -4.41 -24.13 0.90
C GLU A 190 -5.25 -22.89 1.27
N ASN A 191 -4.65 -21.70 1.42
CA ASN A 191 -5.43 -20.48 1.67
C ASN A 191 -5.78 -19.78 0.37
N THR A 192 -4.86 -18.99 -0.19
CA THR A 192 -5.12 -18.19 -1.39
C THR A 192 -3.89 -18.04 -2.27
N SER A 193 -4.17 -17.86 -3.55
CA SER A 193 -3.24 -17.53 -4.62
C SER A 193 -3.79 -16.28 -5.32
N LEU A 194 -2.97 -15.57 -6.11
CA LEU A 194 -3.49 -14.48 -6.92
C LEU A 194 -3.96 -14.98 -8.27
N VAL A 195 -5.18 -14.59 -8.61
CA VAL A 195 -5.85 -14.93 -9.87
C VAL A 195 -6.11 -13.65 -10.64
N MET A 196 -6.07 -13.71 -11.97
CA MET A 196 -6.33 -12.57 -12.85
C MET A 196 -7.25 -12.95 -14.01
N SER A 197 -8.10 -12.01 -14.42
CA SER A 197 -8.93 -12.12 -15.63
C SER A 197 -9.22 -10.75 -16.26
N GLU A 198 -9.50 -10.74 -17.57
CA GLU A 198 -10.04 -9.56 -18.27
C GLU A 198 -11.50 -9.32 -17.87
N MET A 199 -11.93 -8.06 -17.82
CA MET A 199 -13.29 -7.66 -17.46
C MET A 199 -14.05 -7.11 -18.66
N GLU A 200 -15.32 -7.50 -18.80
CA GLU A 200 -16.24 -6.93 -19.80
C GLU A 200 -16.73 -5.55 -19.34
N ASN A 201 -16.98 -5.44 -18.05
CA ASN A 201 -17.46 -4.27 -17.35
C ASN A 201 -16.98 -4.33 -15.88
N PRO A 202 -17.19 -3.29 -15.05
CA PRO A 202 -16.67 -3.25 -13.68
C PRO A 202 -17.09 -4.40 -12.75
N THR A 203 -18.05 -5.25 -13.13
CA THR A 203 -18.61 -6.31 -12.28
C THR A 203 -18.54 -7.70 -12.90
N THR A 204 -18.12 -7.83 -14.17
CA THR A 204 -18.21 -9.07 -14.95
C THR A 204 -16.86 -9.44 -15.55
N LEU A 205 -16.37 -10.65 -15.22
CA LEU A 205 -15.18 -11.25 -15.84
C LEU A 205 -15.53 -11.85 -17.20
N THR A 206 -14.57 -11.79 -18.13
CA THR A 206 -14.69 -12.41 -19.46
C THR A 206 -14.12 -13.82 -19.52
N GLY A 207 -13.19 -14.15 -18.62
CA GLY A 207 -12.40 -15.38 -18.69
C GLY A 207 -11.35 -15.34 -19.82
N PRO A 208 -10.34 -16.23 -19.79
CA PRO A 208 -10.09 -17.22 -18.74
C PRO A 208 -9.62 -16.57 -17.42
N GLU A 209 -9.64 -17.34 -16.33
CA GLU A 209 -8.99 -17.00 -15.06
C GLU A 209 -7.62 -17.69 -14.97
N ILE A 210 -6.55 -16.90 -14.80
CA ILE A 210 -5.17 -17.42 -14.71
C ILE A 210 -4.60 -17.23 -13.31
N VAL A 211 -3.73 -18.13 -12.84
CA VAL A 211 -3.04 -17.97 -11.56
C VAL A 211 -1.70 -17.29 -11.80
N ILE A 212 -1.51 -16.07 -11.29
CA ILE A 212 -0.29 -15.29 -11.51
C ILE A 212 0.76 -15.47 -10.40
N THR A 213 0.36 -15.99 -9.23
CA THR A 213 1.30 -16.47 -8.20
C THR A 213 0.62 -17.42 -7.22
N ASP A 214 1.35 -18.47 -6.83
CA ASP A 214 1.06 -19.36 -5.70
C ASP A 214 2.04 -19.08 -4.54
N PRO A 215 1.65 -19.26 -3.26
CA PRO A 215 2.56 -19.15 -2.13
C PRO A 215 3.55 -20.33 -2.10
N GLU A 216 4.79 -20.08 -2.51
CA GLU A 216 5.79 -21.13 -2.76
C GLU A 216 7.08 -20.95 -1.97
N PHE A 217 7.46 -19.71 -1.66
CA PHE A 217 8.65 -19.41 -0.86
C PHE A 217 8.36 -19.56 0.64
N ASP A 218 9.39 -19.86 1.44
CA ASP A 218 9.22 -20.07 2.88
C ASP A 218 8.64 -18.86 3.60
N TRP A 219 9.01 -17.65 3.17
CA TRP A 219 8.50 -16.40 3.74
C TRP A 219 7.01 -16.14 3.41
N GLU A 220 6.43 -16.86 2.44
CA GLU A 220 5.01 -16.74 2.05
C GLU A 220 4.09 -17.69 2.83
N ARG A 221 4.68 -18.60 3.62
CA ARG A 221 4.00 -19.77 4.20
C ARG A 221 4.10 -19.83 5.73
N ILE A 222 4.43 -18.72 6.37
CA ILE A 222 4.57 -18.66 7.83
C ILE A 222 3.18 -18.45 8.45
N GLY A 223 2.69 -19.48 9.14
CA GLY A 223 1.35 -19.53 9.72
C GLY A 223 0.30 -20.02 8.74
N TYR A 224 0.20 -19.39 7.57
CA TYR A 224 -0.72 -19.73 6.47
C TYR A 224 -0.02 -19.65 5.11
N LYS A 225 -0.50 -20.40 4.12
CA LYS A 225 0.01 -20.35 2.73
C LYS A 225 -0.79 -19.32 1.94
N VAL A 226 -0.38 -18.05 1.98
CA VAL A 226 -1.19 -16.92 1.51
C VAL A 226 -0.44 -16.12 0.46
N ASN A 227 -1.08 -15.84 -0.66
CA ASN A 227 -0.89 -14.63 -1.45
C ASN A 227 -2.24 -13.88 -1.47
N GLU A 228 -2.25 -12.63 -1.02
CA GLU A 228 -3.46 -11.78 -0.92
C GLU A 228 -3.14 -10.29 -1.13
N GLY A 229 -4.12 -9.39 -1.04
CA GLY A 229 -3.93 -7.94 -1.14
C GLY A 229 -3.09 -7.48 -2.36
N PRO A 230 -3.47 -7.83 -3.61
CA PRO A 230 -2.78 -7.37 -4.80
C PRO A 230 -2.90 -5.85 -4.97
N ALA A 231 -1.84 -5.18 -5.42
CA ALA A 231 -1.89 -3.78 -5.83
C ALA A 231 -0.98 -3.50 -7.01
N VAL A 232 -1.49 -2.72 -7.97
CA VAL A 232 -0.85 -2.52 -9.27
C VAL A 232 -0.15 -1.17 -9.34
N LEU A 233 1.09 -1.18 -9.85
CA LEU A 233 1.87 0.02 -10.15
C LEU A 233 2.43 -0.07 -11.57
N LYS A 234 2.14 0.92 -12.41
CA LYS A 234 2.58 0.97 -13.82
C LYS A 234 3.64 2.04 -13.98
N ARG A 235 4.88 1.64 -14.31
CA ARG A 235 6.01 2.57 -14.47
C ARG A 235 7.12 1.92 -15.27
N ASN A 236 7.95 2.73 -15.93
CA ASN A 236 9.23 2.29 -16.52
C ASN A 236 9.12 1.08 -17.48
N GLY A 237 8.05 1.06 -18.29
CA GLY A 237 7.79 -0.01 -19.25
C GLY A 237 7.32 -1.34 -18.62
N LYS A 238 6.88 -1.31 -17.36
CA LYS A 238 6.48 -2.51 -16.60
C LYS A 238 5.16 -2.31 -15.89
N ILE A 239 4.50 -3.44 -15.68
CA ILE A 239 3.40 -3.59 -14.75
C ILE A 239 3.94 -4.36 -13.55
N PHE A 240 3.95 -3.70 -12.40
CA PHE A 240 4.28 -4.28 -11.11
C PHE A 240 3.01 -4.64 -10.37
N VAL A 241 2.97 -5.82 -9.76
CA VAL A 241 1.90 -6.24 -8.85
C VAL A 241 2.55 -6.60 -7.52
N THR A 242 2.38 -5.73 -6.52
CA THR A 242 2.70 -6.10 -5.15
C THR A 242 1.59 -6.96 -4.59
N TYR A 243 1.92 -7.85 -3.66
CA TYR A 243 0.96 -8.68 -2.95
C TYR A 243 1.48 -8.97 -1.56
N SER A 244 0.62 -9.38 -0.64
CA SER A 244 1.00 -9.74 0.72
C SER A 244 0.95 -11.24 0.95
N ALA A 245 1.79 -11.74 1.86
CA ALA A 245 1.92 -13.16 2.14
C ALA A 245 2.09 -13.47 3.62
N SER A 246 1.99 -14.77 3.96
CA SER A 246 1.99 -15.28 5.34
C SER A 246 0.82 -14.79 6.20
N ALA A 247 0.79 -15.18 7.48
CA ALA A 247 -0.22 -14.71 8.43
C ALA A 247 -0.13 -13.19 8.67
N THR A 248 -1.27 -12.56 8.99
CA THR A 248 -1.41 -11.12 9.31
C THR A 248 -0.82 -10.74 10.68
N ASP A 249 0.26 -11.39 11.10
CA ASP A 249 1.07 -11.08 12.27
C ASP A 249 2.40 -10.40 11.85
N LYS A 250 3.46 -10.50 12.65
CA LYS A 250 4.77 -9.92 12.29
C LYS A 250 5.39 -10.52 11.01
N ASN A 251 4.92 -11.68 10.57
CA ASN A 251 5.48 -12.38 9.40
C ASN A 251 4.87 -11.87 8.10
N TYR A 252 3.80 -11.07 8.17
CA TYR A 252 3.20 -10.43 7.02
C TYR A 252 4.24 -9.58 6.27
N ALA A 253 4.34 -9.80 4.97
CA ALA A 253 5.34 -9.17 4.12
C ALA A 253 4.79 -9.01 2.70
N VAL A 254 5.37 -8.06 1.96
CA VAL A 254 5.01 -7.73 0.59
C VAL A 254 5.97 -8.42 -0.38
N GLY A 255 5.42 -9.20 -1.31
CA GLY A 255 6.08 -9.71 -2.51
C GLY A 255 5.88 -8.80 -3.71
N LEU A 256 6.56 -9.13 -4.81
CA LEU A 256 6.49 -8.38 -6.05
C LEU A 256 6.46 -9.33 -7.25
N LEU A 257 5.45 -9.15 -8.10
CA LEU A 257 5.44 -9.64 -9.47
C LEU A 257 5.74 -8.50 -10.44
N TRP A 258 6.29 -8.84 -11.60
CA TRP A 258 6.40 -7.89 -12.71
C TRP A 258 6.28 -8.55 -14.08
N ALA A 259 5.71 -7.81 -15.02
CA ALA A 259 5.66 -8.13 -16.44
C ALA A 259 6.11 -6.92 -17.27
N ASP A 260 6.64 -7.15 -18.48
CA ASP A 260 6.79 -6.08 -19.47
C ASP A 260 5.41 -5.55 -19.83
N GLU A 261 5.24 -4.23 -19.93
CA GLU A 261 3.93 -3.66 -20.23
C GLU A 261 3.42 -4.03 -21.63
N ASN A 262 4.28 -4.49 -22.53
CA ASN A 262 3.89 -4.92 -23.88
C ASN A 262 3.74 -6.45 -23.99
N ALA A 263 3.92 -7.20 -22.91
CA ALA A 263 3.70 -8.64 -22.89
C ALA A 263 2.20 -8.99 -22.88
N ASP A 264 1.89 -10.25 -23.16
CA ASP A 264 0.56 -10.77 -22.94
C ASP A 264 0.35 -11.00 -21.44
N LEU A 265 -0.40 -10.11 -20.79
CA LEU A 265 -0.63 -10.19 -19.34
C LEU A 265 -1.49 -11.39 -18.93
N MET A 266 -2.22 -11.98 -19.88
CA MET A 266 -3.02 -13.20 -19.67
C MET A 266 -2.22 -14.48 -19.92
N ASP A 267 -0.91 -14.38 -20.19
CA ASP A 267 0.02 -15.51 -20.16
C ASP A 267 0.74 -15.53 -18.80
N GLU A 268 0.58 -16.63 -18.05
CA GLU A 268 1.25 -16.85 -16.76
C GLU A 268 2.77 -16.69 -16.88
N ALA A 269 3.36 -17.08 -18.02
CA ALA A 269 4.80 -16.99 -18.27
C ALA A 269 5.32 -15.56 -18.43
N SER A 270 4.45 -14.56 -18.62
CA SER A 270 4.83 -13.14 -18.66
C SER A 270 5.19 -12.59 -17.28
N TRP A 271 4.71 -13.24 -16.22
CA TRP A 271 4.89 -12.78 -14.85
C TRP A 271 6.15 -13.37 -14.24
N ASN A 272 7.00 -12.48 -13.74
CA ASN A 272 8.17 -12.83 -12.95
C ASN A 272 7.87 -12.56 -11.49
N LYS A 273 8.51 -13.30 -10.57
CA LYS A 273 8.27 -13.20 -9.13
C LYS A 273 9.57 -12.97 -8.38
N SER A 274 9.55 -12.06 -7.41
CA SER A 274 10.68 -11.83 -6.51
C SER A 274 10.83 -13.00 -5.53
N GLU A 275 12.02 -13.57 -5.45
CA GLU A 275 12.31 -14.69 -4.53
C GLU A 275 12.28 -14.27 -3.05
N THR A 276 12.50 -12.98 -2.77
CA THR A 276 12.50 -12.40 -1.43
C THR A 276 11.42 -11.33 -1.30
N PRO A 277 10.90 -11.07 -0.08
CA PRO A 277 9.97 -9.98 0.13
C PRO A 277 10.64 -8.64 -0.18
N VAL A 278 9.89 -7.74 -0.82
CA VAL A 278 10.33 -6.37 -1.15
C VAL A 278 10.03 -5.38 -0.03
N PHE A 279 9.15 -5.77 0.91
CA PHE A 279 8.84 -4.99 2.10
C PHE A 279 8.41 -5.92 3.25
N ALA A 280 9.01 -5.76 4.43
CA ALA A 280 8.79 -6.70 5.53
C ALA A 280 8.98 -6.03 6.91
N THR A 281 8.78 -6.80 7.98
CA THR A 281 9.06 -6.35 9.34
C THR A 281 10.45 -5.74 9.48
N ASN A 282 10.51 -4.55 10.07
CA ASN A 282 11.73 -3.87 10.48
C ASN A 282 11.55 -3.38 11.93
N ALA A 283 12.21 -4.05 12.87
CA ALA A 283 12.10 -3.75 14.29
C ALA A 283 12.72 -2.40 14.67
N GLU A 284 13.79 -1.97 13.99
CA GLU A 284 14.45 -0.68 14.23
C GLU A 284 13.57 0.50 13.76
N ALA A 285 12.78 0.27 12.71
CA ALA A 285 11.75 1.17 12.24
C ALA A 285 10.41 1.04 12.98
N ARG A 286 10.30 0.12 13.94
CA ARG A 286 9.06 -0.22 14.68
C ARG A 286 7.89 -0.54 13.75
N ARG A 287 8.17 -1.25 12.67
CA ARG A 287 7.20 -1.70 11.66
C ARG A 287 7.12 -3.21 11.68
N PHE A 288 5.98 -3.76 12.09
CA PHE A 288 5.76 -5.20 12.20
C PHE A 288 4.58 -5.62 11.32
N GLY A 289 4.81 -6.60 10.45
CA GLY A 289 3.82 -7.14 9.53
C GLY A 289 3.29 -6.10 8.54
N PRO A 290 4.13 -5.36 7.80
CA PRO A 290 3.62 -4.44 6.80
C PRO A 290 3.02 -5.19 5.62
N GLY A 291 1.86 -4.75 5.13
CA GLY A 291 1.26 -5.32 3.93
C GLY A 291 -0.09 -4.70 3.58
N HIS A 292 -0.81 -5.42 2.72
CA HIS A 292 -2.02 -5.05 2.01
C HIS A 292 -1.93 -3.59 1.55
N ASN A 293 -0.93 -3.32 0.72
CA ASN A 293 -0.64 -1.97 0.28
C ASN A 293 -1.53 -1.56 -0.89
N SER A 294 -1.57 -0.25 -1.15
CA SER A 294 -2.07 0.36 -2.37
C SER A 294 -1.09 1.45 -2.82
N PHE A 295 -1.34 2.02 -3.99
CA PHE A 295 -0.52 3.09 -4.55
C PHE A 295 -1.36 4.31 -4.88
N THR A 296 -0.80 5.49 -4.62
CA THR A 296 -1.36 6.77 -5.02
C THR A 296 -0.26 7.74 -5.44
N LYS A 297 -0.64 8.94 -5.87
CA LYS A 297 0.30 10.03 -6.17
C LYS A 297 0.36 11.03 -5.02
N ALA A 298 1.54 11.54 -4.70
CA ALA A 298 1.68 12.66 -3.79
C ALA A 298 1.02 13.93 -4.36
N GLU A 299 0.98 15.00 -3.56
CA GLU A 299 0.29 16.24 -3.89
C GLU A 299 0.83 16.88 -5.18
N ASP A 300 2.13 16.69 -5.46
CA ASP A 300 2.82 17.11 -6.70
C ASP A 300 2.31 16.44 -7.99
N GLY A 301 1.59 15.31 -7.88
CA GLY A 301 1.08 14.54 -9.02
C GLY A 301 2.11 13.63 -9.70
N GLU A 302 3.37 13.64 -9.26
CA GLU A 302 4.48 12.91 -9.90
C GLU A 302 5.01 11.78 -9.03
N THR A 303 5.17 12.05 -7.73
CA THR A 303 5.78 11.15 -6.75
C THR A 303 4.84 10.00 -6.42
N ASP A 304 5.32 8.77 -6.57
CA ASP A 304 4.58 7.57 -6.17
C ASP A 304 4.62 7.40 -4.65
N VAL A 305 3.47 7.05 -4.07
CA VAL A 305 3.30 6.85 -2.64
C VAL A 305 2.69 5.48 -2.42
N MET A 306 3.35 4.67 -1.60
CA MET A 306 2.77 3.44 -1.09
C MET A 306 1.98 3.75 0.18
N ILE A 307 0.72 3.35 0.20
CA ILE A 307 -0.12 3.37 1.38
C ILE A 307 -0.24 1.92 1.85
N TYR A 308 -0.02 1.64 3.13
CA TYR A 308 0.01 0.27 3.64
C TYR A 308 -0.37 0.23 5.12
N HIS A 309 -0.68 -0.94 5.66
CA HIS A 309 -0.87 -1.09 7.10
C HIS A 309 0.32 -1.76 7.77
N ALA A 310 0.58 -1.44 9.04
CA ALA A 310 1.49 -2.21 9.89
C ALA A 310 1.12 -2.08 11.37
N ARG A 311 1.67 -2.95 12.21
CA ARG A 311 1.67 -2.80 13.68
C ARG A 311 2.95 -2.13 14.16
N VAL A 312 2.87 -1.54 15.36
CA VAL A 312 4.01 -0.92 16.06
C VAL A 312 4.65 -1.82 17.13
N TYR A 313 4.20 -3.07 17.21
CA TYR A 313 4.67 -4.09 18.14
C TYR A 313 4.67 -5.47 17.51
N GLU A 314 5.57 -6.33 17.99
CA GLU A 314 5.78 -7.68 17.46
C GLU A 314 4.75 -8.71 17.95
N LYS A 315 4.47 -8.71 19.26
CA LYS A 315 3.70 -9.77 19.90
C LYS A 315 2.23 -9.42 20.00
N ILE A 316 1.42 -10.15 19.26
CA ILE A 316 -0.04 -10.09 19.32
C ILE A 316 -0.53 -11.02 20.45
N ARG A 317 -1.58 -10.60 21.16
CA ARG A 317 -2.27 -11.46 22.14
C ARG A 317 -3.56 -11.98 21.52
N GLY A 318 -3.68 -13.30 21.36
CA GLY A 318 -4.84 -13.93 20.75
C GLY A 318 -4.76 -13.96 19.22
N ASN A 319 -5.91 -13.99 18.56
CA ASN A 319 -6.02 -14.04 17.10
C ASN A 319 -5.69 -12.65 16.50
N SER A 320 -4.81 -12.59 15.51
CA SER A 320 -4.41 -11.35 14.82
C SER A 320 -5.56 -10.62 14.15
N LEU A 321 -6.61 -11.34 13.73
CA LEU A 321 -7.81 -10.75 13.16
C LEU A 321 -8.56 -9.87 14.16
N TYR A 322 -8.49 -10.15 15.46
CA TYR A 322 -9.17 -9.38 16.52
C TYR A 322 -8.21 -8.44 17.27
N ASP A 323 -6.99 -8.27 16.76
CA ASP A 323 -6.07 -7.21 17.15
C ASP A 323 -6.22 -6.05 16.17
N PHE A 324 -6.94 -5.02 16.60
CA PHE A 324 -7.34 -3.87 15.77
C PHE A 324 -6.25 -2.80 15.58
N ASN A 325 -5.00 -3.05 15.98
CA ASN A 325 -3.94 -2.05 15.95
C ASN A 325 -3.05 -2.16 14.70
N ARG A 326 -3.63 -2.57 13.57
CA ARG A 326 -3.07 -2.26 12.26
C ARG A 326 -3.37 -0.80 11.96
N HIS A 327 -2.33 -0.02 11.67
CA HIS A 327 -2.44 1.40 11.37
C HIS A 327 -2.03 1.66 9.94
N THR A 328 -2.80 2.50 9.25
CA THR A 328 -2.46 3.00 7.91
C THR A 328 -1.26 3.91 7.97
N ARG A 329 -0.33 3.70 7.05
CA ARG A 329 0.92 4.44 6.90
C ARG A 329 1.13 4.79 5.44
N ALA A 330 1.90 5.84 5.18
CA ALA A 330 2.25 6.29 3.85
C ALA A 330 3.77 6.45 3.73
N ARG A 331 4.34 6.13 2.56
CA ARG A 331 5.74 6.41 2.28
C ARG A 331 5.97 6.64 0.79
N ILE A 332 6.99 7.43 0.46
CA ILE A 332 7.43 7.63 -0.92
C ILE A 332 8.03 6.31 -1.45
N VAL A 333 7.67 5.97 -2.69
CA VAL A 333 8.33 4.93 -3.49
C VAL A 333 9.42 5.60 -4.32
N LYS A 334 10.65 5.09 -4.22
CA LYS A 334 11.75 5.47 -5.11
C LYS A 334 11.90 4.44 -6.21
N TRP A 335 12.75 4.74 -7.18
CA TRP A 335 12.97 3.89 -8.34
C TRP A 335 14.47 3.66 -8.48
N ASP A 336 14.88 2.40 -8.63
CA ASP A 336 16.28 2.07 -8.88
C ASP A 336 16.68 2.34 -10.34
N GLU A 337 17.96 2.12 -10.66
CA GLU A 337 18.51 2.34 -12.00
C GLU A 337 17.91 1.40 -13.05
N GLN A 338 17.35 0.27 -12.64
CA GLN A 338 16.69 -0.72 -13.49
C GLN A 338 15.19 -0.43 -13.64
N GLY A 339 14.69 0.60 -12.96
CA GLY A 339 13.30 1.03 -12.99
C GLY A 339 12.37 0.20 -12.11
N PHE A 340 12.89 -0.54 -11.13
CA PHE A 340 12.10 -1.25 -10.12
C PHE A 340 11.77 -0.34 -8.93
N PRO A 341 10.64 -0.61 -8.24
CA PRO A 341 10.28 0.16 -7.05
C PRO A 341 11.20 -0.17 -5.87
N ASP A 342 11.78 0.86 -5.27
CA ASP A 342 12.45 0.81 -3.98
C ASP A 342 11.48 1.30 -2.89
N PHE A 343 10.99 0.35 -2.09
CA PHE A 343 10.10 0.60 -0.95
C PHE A 343 10.85 1.05 0.31
N ARG A 344 12.17 1.28 0.22
CA ARG A 344 13.00 1.90 1.25
C ARG A 344 12.92 1.14 2.58
N GLN A 345 13.03 -0.19 2.50
CA GLN A 345 12.84 -1.14 3.61
C GLN A 345 13.63 -0.79 4.88
N GLU A 346 14.83 -0.25 4.75
CA GLU A 346 15.67 0.11 5.91
C GLU A 346 15.32 1.46 6.55
N GLN A 347 14.48 2.26 5.90
CA GLN A 347 14.09 3.57 6.40
C GLN A 347 12.86 3.52 7.29
N ARG A 348 12.82 4.46 8.24
CA ARG A 348 11.62 4.79 9.01
C ARG A 348 10.61 5.48 8.10
N ASP A 349 9.34 5.30 8.43
CA ASP A 349 8.21 5.94 7.75
C ASP A 349 7.65 7.07 8.58
#